data_AF-A0A0K8J7R4-F1
#
_entry.id   AF-A0A0K8J7R4-F1
#
_cell.length_a   1.000
_cell.length_b   1.000
_cell.length_c   1.000
_cell.angle_alpha   90.00
_cell.angle_beta   90.00
_cell.angle_gamma   90.00
#
_symmetry.space_group_name_H-M   'P 1'
#
loop_
_entity.id
_entity.type
_entity.pdbx_description
1 polymer ?
#
loop_
_entity_poly.entity_id
_entity_poly.type
_entity_poly.pdbx_seq_one_letter_code
_entity_poly.pdbx_strand_id
1 'polypeptide(L)'
;MGKIFKFLSRNLSLLAFICIYIIVAVTLIFLESFQFDTQCLVLTTLAPFFIMGAILDYMVYNNKELKPGYKILAQLLPTGIFLLFGMSVIADKMDQYPPESFNYLIWLFYPISLFIASYFKENHRNRMFSALLGCGFVAAVYLHLTTLTNQLNEGSGLIIYLICLFLIFYAAAGLKKLVFIGGVLGFLDGAALIFLKHNPLSESDYKYGWDFNIAYRFELILLTNFIICSILCLHAAIKRSL
;
A
#
# COMPACT_ATOMS: atom_id res chain seq x y z
N MET A 1 -3.88 25.81 -21.92
CA MET A 1 -4.50 25.07 -20.80
C MET A 1 -4.68 26.02 -19.63
N GLY A 2 -5.91 26.18 -19.12
CA GLY A 2 -6.22 27.14 -18.05
C GLY A 2 -5.58 26.79 -16.70
N LYS A 3 -5.39 27.81 -15.83
CA LYS A 3 -4.85 27.65 -14.47
C LYS A 3 -5.58 26.56 -13.66
N ILE A 4 -6.89 26.44 -13.86
CA ILE A 4 -7.77 25.46 -13.20
C ILE A 4 -7.41 24.03 -13.61
N PHE A 5 -7.23 23.76 -14.91
CA PHE A 5 -6.87 22.43 -15.39
C PHE A 5 -5.51 21.97 -14.85
N LYS A 6 -4.54 22.90 -14.77
CA LYS A 6 -3.23 22.63 -14.19
C LYS A 6 -3.32 22.32 -12.68
N PHE A 7 -4.20 22.99 -11.95
CA PHE A 7 -4.45 22.70 -10.54
C PHE A 7 -5.11 21.33 -10.33
N LEU A 8 -6.13 21.01 -11.12
CA LEU A 8 -6.84 19.72 -11.07
C LEU A 8 -5.89 18.55 -11.35
N SER A 9 -5.12 18.63 -12.44
CA SER A 9 -4.16 17.59 -12.79
C SER A 9 -3.05 17.42 -11.75
N ARG A 10 -2.70 18.47 -11.01
CA ARG A 10 -1.65 18.42 -9.99
C ARG A 10 -2.10 17.75 -8.71
N ASN A 11 -3.36 17.93 -8.30
CA ASN A 11 -3.87 17.47 -7.01
C ASN A 11 -4.98 16.42 -7.18
N LEU A 12 -4.88 15.59 -8.23
CA LEU A 12 -5.98 14.72 -8.66
C LEU A 12 -6.32 13.67 -7.60
N SER A 13 -5.31 13.07 -6.97
CA SER A 13 -5.50 12.04 -5.93
C SER A 13 -6.14 12.64 -4.68
N LEU A 14 -5.58 13.76 -4.19
CA LEU A 14 -6.11 14.48 -3.04
C LEU A 14 -7.56 14.90 -3.26
N LEU A 15 -7.87 15.49 -4.42
CA LEU A 15 -9.23 15.92 -4.76
C LEU A 15 -10.18 14.73 -4.83
N ALA A 16 -9.75 13.59 -5.37
CA ALA A 16 -10.59 12.39 -5.41
C ALA A 16 -10.93 11.89 -4.00
N PHE A 17 -9.96 11.87 -3.07
CA PHE A 17 -10.25 11.52 -1.68
C PHE A 17 -11.15 12.55 -0.98
N ILE A 18 -10.97 13.84 -1.24
CA ILE A 18 -11.88 14.88 -0.74
C ILE A 18 -13.30 14.64 -1.25
N CYS A 19 -13.48 14.32 -2.53
CA CYS A 19 -14.78 13.96 -3.09
C CYS A 19 -15.39 12.74 -2.40
N ILE A 20 -14.60 11.68 -2.17
CA ILE A 20 -15.05 10.48 -1.45
C ILE A 20 -15.50 10.83 -0.03
N TYR A 21 -14.71 11.63 0.70
CA TYR A 21 -15.08 12.11 2.02
C TYR A 21 -16.41 12.88 2.00
N ILE A 22 -16.58 13.81 1.06
CA ILE A 22 -17.82 14.59 0.94
C ILE A 22 -19.01 13.66 0.69
N ILE A 23 -18.87 12.67 -0.19
CA ILE A 23 -19.94 11.69 -0.46
C ILE A 23 -20.30 10.94 0.83
N VAL A 24 -19.31 10.37 1.52
CA VAL A 24 -19.53 9.61 2.76
C VAL A 24 -20.14 10.48 3.85
N ALA A 25 -19.60 11.68 4.08
CA ALA A 25 -20.08 12.61 5.09
C ALA A 25 -21.54 13.04 4.81
N VAL A 26 -21.86 13.36 3.55
CA VAL A 26 -23.23 13.71 3.14
C VAL A 26 -24.17 12.53 3.36
N THR A 27 -23.80 11.32 2.94
CA THR A 27 -24.61 10.12 3.17
C THR A 27 -24.88 9.89 4.66
N LEU A 28 -23.87 10.04 5.52
CA LEU A 28 -24.04 9.89 6.97
C LEU A 28 -24.92 10.98 7.58
N ILE A 29 -24.81 12.23 7.12
CA ILE A 29 -25.70 13.31 7.56
C ILE A 29 -27.16 12.98 7.24
N PHE A 30 -27.44 12.40 6.07
CA PHE A 30 -28.80 11.99 5.69
C PHE A 30 -29.31 10.77 6.48
N LEU A 31 -28.43 9.81 6.81
CA LEU A 31 -28.83 8.57 7.49
C LEU A 31 -28.91 8.71 9.01
N GLU A 32 -27.95 9.40 9.63
CA GLU A 32 -27.77 9.41 11.09
C GLU A 32 -27.94 10.81 11.71
N SER A 33 -28.31 11.82 10.90
CA SER A 33 -28.23 13.24 11.26
C SER A 33 -26.80 13.68 11.58
N PHE A 34 -26.60 14.99 11.83
CA PHE A 34 -25.27 15.49 12.15
C PHE A 34 -24.86 15.07 13.58
N GLN A 35 -23.99 14.07 13.66
CA GLN A 35 -23.32 13.67 14.91
C GLN A 35 -21.83 14.01 14.81
N PHE A 36 -21.36 14.90 15.68
CA PHE A 36 -19.97 15.39 15.63
C PHE A 36 -18.95 14.26 15.78
N ASP A 37 -19.19 13.32 16.68
CA ASP A 37 -18.27 12.20 16.94
C ASP A 37 -18.12 11.29 15.71
N THR A 38 -19.22 10.94 15.04
CA THR A 38 -19.21 10.14 13.81
C THR A 38 -18.47 10.85 12.68
N GLN A 39 -18.66 12.17 12.51
CA GLN A 39 -17.95 12.94 11.48
C GLN A 39 -16.45 13.03 11.77
N CYS A 40 -16.07 13.18 13.05
CA CYS A 40 -14.67 13.17 13.47
C CYS A 40 -14.02 11.79 13.23
N LEU A 41 -14.75 10.70 13.48
CA LEU A 41 -14.29 9.34 13.20
C LEU A 41 -14.05 9.11 11.70
N VAL A 42 -14.97 9.56 10.85
CA VAL A 42 -14.83 9.46 9.39
C VAL A 42 -13.63 10.26 8.91
N LEU A 43 -13.46 11.49 9.41
CA LEU A 43 -12.32 12.34 9.05
C LEU A 43 -10.99 11.71 9.45
N THR A 44 -10.89 11.21 10.68
CA THR A 44 -9.66 10.56 11.19
C THR A 44 -9.35 9.26 10.45
N THR A 45 -10.37 8.48 10.08
CA THR A 45 -10.22 7.27 9.26
C THR A 45 -9.72 7.59 7.85
N LEU A 46 -10.17 8.69 7.26
CA LEU A 46 -9.78 9.13 5.91
C LEU A 46 -8.50 9.97 5.86
N ALA A 47 -8.04 10.51 7.00
CA ALA A 47 -6.84 11.33 7.07
C ALA A 47 -5.58 10.68 6.46
N PRO A 48 -5.28 9.38 6.71
CA PRO A 48 -4.15 8.72 6.05
C PRO A 48 -4.26 8.74 4.51
N PHE A 49 -5.47 8.63 3.96
CA PHE A 49 -5.74 8.65 2.53
C PHE A 49 -5.50 10.03 1.92
N PHE A 50 -5.87 11.11 2.60
CA PHE A 50 -5.54 12.47 2.15
C PHE A 50 -4.03 12.70 2.11
N ILE A 51 -3.31 12.26 3.15
CA ILE A 51 -1.86 12.39 3.23
C ILE A 51 -1.21 11.60 2.09
N MET A 52 -1.63 10.34 1.89
CA MET A 52 -1.15 9.50 0.79
C MET A 52 -1.43 10.13 -0.57
N GLY A 53 -2.63 10.67 -0.79
CA GLY A 53 -3.01 11.35 -2.03
C GLY A 53 -2.12 12.56 -2.30
N ALA A 54 -1.89 13.40 -1.29
CA ALA A 54 -1.02 14.56 -1.41
C ALA A 54 0.45 14.18 -1.72
N ILE A 55 0.97 13.12 -1.08
CA ILE A 55 2.31 12.59 -1.34
C ILE A 55 2.42 12.10 -2.79
N LEU A 56 1.46 11.29 -3.25
CA LEU A 56 1.44 10.75 -4.61
C LEU A 56 1.33 11.87 -5.65
N ASP A 57 0.43 12.83 -5.45
CA ASP A 57 0.26 13.99 -6.30
C ASP A 57 1.57 14.79 -6.44
N TYR A 58 2.25 15.02 -5.32
CA TYR A 58 3.55 15.69 -5.31
C TYR A 58 4.62 14.90 -6.08
N MET A 59 4.71 13.59 -5.87
CA MET A 59 5.67 12.73 -6.57
C MET A 59 5.43 12.71 -8.08
N VAL A 60 4.18 12.51 -8.50
CA VAL A 60 3.76 12.42 -9.91
C VAL A 60 3.95 13.76 -10.63
N TYR A 61 3.67 14.87 -9.95
CA TYR A 61 3.89 16.21 -10.49
C TYR A 61 5.37 16.47 -10.79
N ASN A 62 6.25 16.11 -9.86
CA ASN A 62 7.69 16.31 -9.98
C ASN A 62 8.39 15.26 -10.85
N ASN A 63 7.72 14.17 -11.22
CA ASN A 63 8.25 13.18 -12.14
C ASN A 63 8.08 13.62 -13.61
N LYS A 64 9.17 14.11 -14.21
CA LYS A 64 9.19 14.57 -15.63
C LYS A 64 9.21 13.42 -16.64
N GLU A 65 9.63 12.23 -16.23
CA GLU A 65 9.77 11.07 -17.12
C GLU A 65 8.44 10.32 -17.33
N LEU A 66 7.47 10.54 -16.44
CA LEU A 66 6.20 9.83 -16.45
C LEU A 66 5.23 10.43 -17.49
N LYS A 67 4.71 9.60 -18.40
CA LYS A 67 3.73 10.03 -19.41
C LYS A 67 2.39 10.43 -18.76
N PRO A 68 1.62 11.36 -19.34
CA PRO A 68 0.37 11.87 -18.74
C PRO A 68 -0.65 10.79 -18.35
N GLY A 69 -0.83 9.76 -19.17
CA GLY A 69 -1.77 8.66 -18.85
C GLY A 69 -1.36 7.88 -17.60
N TYR A 70 -0.07 7.60 -17.42
CA TYR A 70 0.44 6.94 -16.21
C TYR A 70 0.37 7.85 -14.97
N LYS A 71 0.44 9.17 -15.14
CA LYS A 71 0.21 10.13 -14.04
C LYS A 71 -1.20 9.99 -13.48
N ILE A 72 -2.19 10.06 -14.38
CA ILE A 72 -3.60 9.93 -14.01
C ILE A 72 -3.87 8.57 -13.37
N LEU A 73 -3.35 7.50 -13.96
CA LEU A 73 -3.50 6.15 -13.42
C LEU A 73 -2.91 6.06 -12.00
N ALA A 74 -1.68 6.52 -11.78
CA ALA A 74 -1.05 6.48 -10.46
C ALA A 74 -1.81 7.27 -9.39
N GLN A 75 -2.37 8.43 -9.76
CA GLN A 75 -3.12 9.31 -8.86
C GLN A 75 -4.50 8.75 -8.50
N LEU A 76 -5.19 8.09 -9.44
CA LEU A 76 -6.55 7.59 -9.23
C LEU A 76 -6.61 6.14 -8.75
N LEU A 77 -5.62 5.30 -9.06
CA LEU A 77 -5.66 3.89 -8.66
C LEU A 77 -5.92 3.64 -7.16
N PRO A 78 -5.41 4.45 -6.20
CA PRO A 78 -5.69 4.28 -4.78
C PRO A 78 -7.18 4.50 -4.41
N THR A 79 -7.91 5.28 -5.20
CA THR A 79 -9.35 5.51 -4.95
C THR A 79 -10.18 4.25 -5.22
N GLY A 80 -9.64 3.32 -6.02
CA GLY A 80 -10.25 2.02 -6.27
C GLY A 80 -10.48 1.20 -5.00
N ILE A 81 -9.74 1.49 -3.91
CA ILE A 81 -9.95 0.84 -2.60
C ILE A 81 -11.35 1.14 -2.06
N PHE A 82 -11.81 2.38 -2.19
CA PHE A 82 -13.16 2.77 -1.77
C PHE A 82 -14.24 2.18 -2.67
N LEU A 83 -13.93 1.96 -3.95
CA LEU A 83 -14.83 1.30 -4.88
C LEU A 83 -14.99 -0.19 -4.51
N LEU A 84 -13.88 -0.89 -4.27
CA LEU A 84 -13.88 -2.27 -3.80
C LEU A 84 -14.59 -2.40 -2.45
N PHE A 85 -14.31 -1.50 -1.50
CA PHE A 85 -14.98 -1.48 -0.20
C PHE A 85 -16.49 -1.24 -0.34
N GLY A 86 -16.91 -0.27 -1.16
CA GLY A 86 -18.32 -0.02 -1.43
C GLY A 86 -19.02 -1.23 -2.04
N MET A 87 -18.38 -1.91 -2.99
CA MET A 87 -18.90 -3.15 -3.56
C MET A 87 -18.99 -4.28 -2.53
N SER A 88 -18.02 -4.41 -1.62
CA SER A 88 -18.10 -5.42 -0.55
C SER A 88 -19.27 -5.18 0.39
N VAL A 89 -19.57 -3.93 0.72
CA VAL A 89 -20.73 -3.57 1.55
C VAL A 89 -22.04 -3.87 0.81
N ILE A 90 -22.10 -3.59 -0.50
CA ILE A 90 -23.28 -3.91 -1.32
C ILE A 90 -23.50 -5.43 -1.40
N ALA A 91 -22.44 -6.21 -1.60
CA ALA A 91 -22.51 -7.67 -1.65
C ALA A 91 -23.04 -8.25 -0.33
N ASP A 92 -22.51 -7.78 0.80
CA ASP A 92 -22.96 -8.20 2.13
C ASP A 92 -24.45 -7.91 2.35
N LYS A 93 -24.94 -6.75 1.88
CA LYS A 93 -26.38 -6.41 1.90
C LYS A 93 -27.25 -7.26 0.98
N MET A 94 -26.65 -7.93 0.00
CA MET A 94 -27.33 -8.88 -0.90
C MET A 94 -27.20 -10.33 -0.43
N ASP A 95 -26.75 -10.56 0.81
CA ASP A 95 -26.42 -11.89 1.35
C ASP A 95 -25.38 -12.64 0.50
N GLN A 96 -24.49 -11.90 -0.17
CA GLN A 96 -23.38 -12.44 -0.96
C GLN A 96 -22.06 -12.18 -0.28
N TYR A 97 -21.20 -13.20 -0.22
CA TYR A 97 -19.84 -13.03 0.27
C TYR A 97 -19.00 -12.30 -0.78
N PRO A 98 -18.32 -11.19 -0.43
CA PRO A 98 -17.40 -10.55 -1.34
C PRO A 98 -16.27 -11.52 -1.72
N PRO A 99 -15.79 -11.51 -2.98
CA PRO A 99 -14.68 -12.36 -3.37
C PRO A 99 -13.43 -12.05 -2.55
N GLU A 100 -12.71 -13.08 -2.10
CA GLU A 100 -11.44 -12.92 -1.37
C GLU A 100 -10.40 -12.09 -2.15
N SER A 101 -10.49 -12.12 -3.49
CA SER A 101 -9.68 -11.29 -4.39
C SER A 101 -9.81 -9.79 -4.16
N PHE A 102 -10.91 -9.31 -3.57
CA PHE A 102 -11.08 -7.89 -3.24
C PHE A 102 -10.09 -7.45 -2.16
N ASN A 103 -9.89 -8.27 -1.13
CA ASN A 103 -8.92 -7.99 -0.06
C ASN A 103 -7.50 -7.89 -0.64
N TYR A 104 -7.15 -8.81 -1.53
CA TYR A 104 -5.85 -8.81 -2.18
C TYR A 104 -5.64 -7.62 -3.15
N LEU A 105 -6.69 -7.20 -3.87
CA LEU A 105 -6.62 -6.04 -4.77
C LEU A 105 -6.44 -4.73 -4.01
N ILE A 106 -7.08 -4.59 -2.84
CA ILE A 106 -6.92 -3.40 -1.97
C ILE A 106 -5.44 -3.21 -1.62
N TRP A 107 -4.75 -4.29 -1.27
CA TRP A 107 -3.33 -4.26 -0.94
C TRP A 107 -2.42 -3.93 -2.13
N LEU A 108 -2.88 -4.14 -3.35
CA LEU A 108 -2.09 -4.02 -4.58
C LEU A 108 -2.22 -2.63 -5.24
N PHE A 109 -3.35 -1.94 -5.07
CA PHE A 109 -3.57 -0.62 -5.66
C PHE A 109 -2.56 0.43 -5.16
N TYR A 110 -2.21 0.41 -3.87
CA TYR A 110 -1.22 1.33 -3.32
C TYR A 110 0.22 1.10 -3.82
N PRO A 111 0.78 -0.12 -3.71
CA PRO A 111 2.10 -0.44 -4.24
C PRO A 111 2.26 -0.12 -5.72
N ILE A 112 1.24 -0.39 -6.55
CA ILE A 112 1.28 -0.06 -7.97
C ILE A 112 1.36 1.46 -8.17
N SER A 113 0.53 2.24 -7.48
CA SER A 113 0.58 3.70 -7.56
C SER A 113 1.96 4.24 -7.20
N LEU A 114 2.55 3.74 -6.12
CA LEU A 114 3.88 4.17 -5.67
C LEU A 114 4.96 3.75 -6.68
N PHE A 115 4.89 2.53 -7.22
CA PHE A 115 5.79 2.04 -8.26
C PHE A 115 5.75 2.91 -9.51
N ILE A 116 4.56 3.27 -9.99
CA ILE A 116 4.40 4.13 -11.17
C ILE A 116 4.92 5.54 -10.88
N ALA A 117 4.56 6.11 -9.72
CA ALA A 117 4.98 7.46 -9.33
C ALA A 117 6.51 7.58 -9.16
N SER A 118 7.18 6.48 -8.79
CA SER A 118 8.63 6.37 -8.61
C SER A 118 9.38 5.84 -9.85
N TYR A 119 8.76 5.90 -11.03
CA TYR A 119 9.42 5.49 -12.27
C TYR A 119 10.62 6.40 -12.59
N PHE A 120 11.79 5.78 -12.83
CA PHE A 120 13.02 6.44 -13.30
C PHE A 120 13.75 5.54 -14.27
N LYS A 121 14.24 6.10 -15.38
CA LYS A 121 14.90 5.38 -16.47
C LYS A 121 16.28 4.83 -16.09
N GLU A 122 16.94 5.43 -15.10
CA GLU A 122 18.28 5.03 -14.66
C GLU A 122 18.25 3.84 -13.68
N ASN A 123 19.30 3.00 -13.73
CA ASN A 123 19.56 1.92 -12.77
C ASN A 123 18.46 0.85 -12.61
N HIS A 124 17.61 0.64 -13.63
CA HIS A 124 16.54 -0.38 -13.59
C HIS A 124 17.01 -1.77 -13.15
N ARG A 125 18.16 -2.24 -13.66
CA ARG A 125 18.69 -3.57 -13.35
C ARG A 125 19.01 -3.72 -11.86
N ASN A 126 19.69 -2.73 -11.28
CA ASN A 126 20.10 -2.79 -9.88
C ASN A 126 18.90 -2.65 -8.94
N ARG A 127 17.91 -1.82 -9.32
CA ARG A 127 16.63 -1.69 -8.58
C ARG A 127 15.87 -3.00 -8.55
N MET A 128 15.73 -3.63 -9.72
CA MET A 128 15.06 -4.92 -9.85
C MET A 128 15.79 -5.98 -9.02
N PHE A 129 17.11 -6.06 -9.12
CA PHE A 129 17.91 -6.99 -8.34
C PHE A 129 17.76 -6.77 -6.83
N SER A 130 17.82 -5.54 -6.34
CA SER A 130 17.63 -5.26 -4.92
C SER A 130 16.22 -5.61 -4.43
N ALA A 131 15.19 -5.34 -5.23
CA ALA A 131 13.81 -5.68 -4.87
C ALA A 131 13.61 -7.19 -4.85
N LEU A 132 14.14 -7.91 -5.85
CA LEU A 132 14.12 -9.37 -5.91
C LEU A 132 14.88 -10.00 -4.74
N LEU A 133 16.04 -9.47 -4.38
CA LEU A 133 16.80 -9.94 -3.21
C LEU A 133 15.98 -9.77 -1.93
N GLY A 134 15.38 -8.60 -1.71
CA GLY A 134 14.55 -8.34 -0.55
C GLY A 134 13.36 -9.29 -0.45
N CYS A 135 12.59 -9.42 -1.53
CA CYS A 135 11.47 -10.36 -1.59
C CYS A 135 11.92 -11.82 -1.44
N GLY A 136 13.05 -12.19 -2.02
CA GLY A 136 13.64 -13.52 -1.91
C GLY A 136 13.99 -13.86 -0.45
N PHE A 137 14.55 -12.92 0.31
CA PHE A 137 14.81 -13.11 1.74
C PHE A 137 13.52 -13.35 2.53
N VAL A 138 12.50 -12.51 2.33
CA VAL A 138 11.20 -12.66 3.00
C VAL A 138 10.55 -14.00 2.66
N ALA A 139 10.53 -14.36 1.37
CA ALA A 139 9.97 -15.62 0.90
C ALA A 139 10.73 -16.84 1.48
N ALA A 140 12.07 -16.80 1.50
CA ALA A 140 12.89 -17.88 2.04
C ALA A 140 12.66 -18.07 3.54
N VAL A 141 12.59 -16.98 4.31
CA VAL A 141 12.27 -17.05 5.74
C VAL A 141 10.87 -17.60 5.95
N TYR A 142 9.88 -17.13 5.21
CA TYR A 142 8.52 -17.64 5.30
C TYR A 142 8.43 -19.14 5.01
N LEU A 143 9.05 -19.61 3.92
CA LEU A 143 9.08 -21.04 3.59
C LEU A 143 9.80 -21.86 4.66
N HIS A 144 10.91 -21.34 5.21
CA HIS A 144 11.60 -22.00 6.31
C HIS A 144 10.73 -22.10 7.56
N LEU A 145 9.99 -21.04 7.92
CA LEU A 145 9.13 -21.05 9.09
C LEU A 145 7.91 -21.97 8.93
N THR A 146 7.31 -22.01 7.72
CA THR A 146 6.09 -22.82 7.42
C THR A 146 6.40 -24.30 7.20
N THR A 147 7.59 -24.65 6.69
CA THR A 147 8.03 -26.05 6.61
C THR A 147 8.21 -26.70 7.98
N LEU A 148 8.46 -25.90 9.03
CA LEU A 148 8.54 -26.40 10.40
C LEU A 148 7.17 -26.76 11.00
N THR A 149 6.08 -26.26 10.42
CA THR A 149 4.72 -26.42 10.95
C THR A 149 3.75 -27.15 10.02
N ASN A 150 4.18 -27.50 8.80
CA ASN A 150 3.37 -28.16 7.78
C ASN A 150 2.06 -27.42 7.42
N GLN A 151 1.99 -26.11 7.72
CA GLN A 151 0.86 -25.25 7.36
C GLN A 151 1.34 -24.25 6.31
N LEU A 152 1.49 -24.73 5.07
CA LEU A 152 1.70 -23.82 3.95
C LEU A 152 0.36 -23.14 3.66
N ASN A 153 0.33 -21.81 3.58
CA ASN A 153 -0.85 -21.12 3.07
C ASN A 153 -1.08 -21.54 1.60
N GLU A 154 -2.07 -22.40 1.36
CA GLU A 154 -2.38 -22.99 0.05
C GLU A 154 -3.00 -21.98 -0.93
N GLY A 155 -3.33 -20.77 -0.46
CA GLY A 155 -3.93 -19.70 -1.26
C GLY A 155 -2.93 -18.84 -2.04
N SER A 156 -3.46 -17.96 -2.91
CA SER A 156 -2.69 -17.00 -3.69
C SER A 156 -2.17 -15.80 -2.90
N GLY A 157 -2.55 -15.67 -1.62
CA GLY A 157 -2.25 -14.49 -0.80
C GLY A 157 -0.77 -14.19 -0.62
N LEU A 158 0.06 -15.21 -0.36
CA LEU A 158 1.52 -15.03 -0.23
C LEU A 158 2.13 -14.41 -1.49
N ILE A 159 1.74 -14.91 -2.66
CA ILE A 159 2.24 -14.41 -3.95
C ILE A 159 1.90 -12.93 -4.11
N ILE A 160 0.68 -12.54 -3.74
CA ILE A 160 0.23 -11.15 -3.85
C ILE A 160 0.99 -10.25 -2.88
N TYR A 161 1.21 -10.68 -1.63
CA TYR A 161 2.03 -9.92 -0.68
C TYR A 161 3.48 -9.77 -1.17
N LEU A 162 4.08 -10.81 -1.77
CA LEU A 162 5.42 -10.73 -2.36
C LEU A 162 5.47 -9.78 -3.55
N ILE A 163 4.45 -9.77 -4.42
CA ILE A 163 4.32 -8.79 -5.51
C ILE A 163 4.26 -7.37 -4.94
N CYS A 164 3.47 -7.15 -3.90
CA CYS A 164 3.35 -5.84 -3.27
C CYS A 164 4.69 -5.37 -2.66
N LEU A 165 5.38 -6.24 -1.92
CA LEU A 165 6.71 -5.96 -1.39
C LEU A 165 7.71 -5.66 -2.52
N PHE A 166 7.66 -6.41 -3.61
CA PHE A 166 8.53 -6.18 -4.76
C PHE A 166 8.33 -4.79 -5.35
N LEU A 167 7.07 -4.38 -5.55
CA LEU A 167 6.73 -3.06 -6.09
C LEU A 167 7.20 -1.93 -5.15
N ILE A 168 6.98 -2.09 -3.83
CA ILE A 168 7.40 -1.12 -2.80
C ILE A 168 8.93 -1.00 -2.74
N PHE A 169 9.66 -2.12 -2.70
CA PHE A 169 11.12 -2.14 -2.65
C PHE A 169 11.72 -1.56 -3.93
N TYR A 170 11.14 -1.89 -5.09
CA TYR A 170 11.57 -1.34 -6.37
C TYR A 170 11.40 0.18 -6.41
N ALA A 171 10.29 0.68 -5.88
CA ALA A 171 10.02 2.11 -5.78
C ALA A 171 11.11 2.82 -4.95
N ALA A 172 11.40 2.30 -3.74
CA ALA A 172 12.39 2.87 -2.84
C ALA A 172 13.83 2.82 -3.39
N ALA A 173 14.19 1.74 -4.10
CA ALA A 173 15.51 1.57 -4.70
C ALA A 173 15.83 2.60 -5.82
N GLY A 174 14.84 3.40 -6.25
CA GLY A 174 15.04 4.48 -7.24
C GLY A 174 15.91 5.65 -6.75
N LEU A 175 16.25 5.69 -5.46
CA LEU A 175 17.17 6.66 -4.87
C LEU A 175 18.64 6.29 -5.19
N LYS A 176 19.39 7.18 -5.86
CA LYS A 176 20.79 6.92 -6.29
C LYS A 176 21.72 6.45 -5.15
N LYS A 177 21.49 6.87 -3.91
CA LYS A 177 22.29 6.49 -2.74
C LYS A 177 21.79 5.23 -2.01
N LEU A 178 20.61 4.71 -2.38
CA LEU A 178 19.89 3.66 -1.65
C LEU A 178 19.50 2.50 -2.58
N VAL A 179 20.40 2.13 -3.49
CA VAL A 179 20.15 1.07 -4.50
C VAL A 179 19.83 -0.28 -3.84
N PHE A 180 20.40 -0.57 -2.67
CA PHE A 180 20.21 -1.82 -1.93
C PHE A 180 19.15 -1.77 -0.83
N ILE A 181 18.36 -0.70 -0.74
CA ILE A 181 17.38 -0.53 0.35
C ILE A 181 16.35 -1.67 0.37
N GLY A 182 15.93 -2.17 -0.79
CA GLY A 182 15.02 -3.31 -0.86
C GLY A 182 15.59 -4.58 -0.23
N GLY A 183 16.90 -4.82 -0.41
CA GLY A 183 17.57 -5.96 0.22
C GLY A 183 17.66 -5.81 1.74
N VAL A 184 17.98 -4.60 2.22
CA VAL A 184 18.05 -4.30 3.65
C VAL A 184 16.67 -4.43 4.31
N LEU A 185 15.62 -3.85 3.71
CA LEU A 185 14.26 -3.96 4.21
C LEU A 185 13.77 -5.41 4.21
N GLY A 186 14.02 -6.17 3.13
CA GLY A 186 13.65 -7.58 3.10
C GLY A 186 14.38 -8.44 4.14
N PHE A 187 15.64 -8.11 4.48
CA PHE A 187 16.33 -8.76 5.59
C PHE A 187 15.70 -8.41 6.95
N LEU A 188 15.38 -7.13 7.17
CA LEU A 188 14.70 -6.69 8.39
C LEU A 188 13.31 -7.33 8.54
N ASP A 189 12.56 -7.47 7.45
CA ASP A 189 11.27 -8.14 7.43
C ASP A 189 11.39 -9.62 7.75
N GLY A 190 12.39 -10.30 7.18
CA GLY A 190 12.70 -11.69 7.52
C GLY A 190 13.05 -11.83 9.01
N ALA A 191 13.88 -10.94 9.55
CA ALA A 191 14.19 -10.92 10.97
C ALA A 191 12.94 -10.64 11.83
N ALA A 192 12.04 -9.75 11.38
CA ALA A 192 10.78 -9.47 12.05
C ALA A 192 9.86 -10.70 12.07
N LEU A 193 9.75 -11.46 10.98
CA LEU A 193 9.00 -12.71 10.95
C LEU A 193 9.53 -13.75 11.94
N ILE A 194 10.86 -13.90 12.01
CA ILE A 194 11.51 -14.79 13.00
C ILE A 194 11.23 -14.30 14.42
N PHE A 195 11.30 -12.99 14.67
CA PHE A 195 11.01 -12.41 15.97
C PHE A 195 9.55 -12.64 16.39
N LEU A 196 8.59 -12.42 15.49
CA LEU A 196 7.16 -12.62 15.72
C LEU A 196 6.80 -14.09 15.99
N LYS A 197 7.55 -15.04 15.43
CA LYS A 197 7.39 -16.46 15.80
C LYS A 197 7.71 -16.71 17.27
N HIS A 198 8.75 -16.08 17.81
CA HIS A 198 9.17 -16.27 19.20
C HIS A 198 8.39 -15.39 20.18
N ASN A 199 7.77 -14.31 19.69
CA ASN A 199 7.00 -13.35 20.49
C ASN A 199 5.59 -13.23 19.91
N PRO A 200 4.66 -14.13 20.29
CA PRO A 200 3.29 -14.10 19.79
C PRO A 200 2.59 -12.79 20.17
N LEU A 201 1.79 -12.25 19.25
CA LEU A 201 1.11 -10.96 19.43
C LEU A 201 -0.23 -11.10 20.17
N SER A 202 -0.74 -12.32 20.30
CA SER A 202 -2.06 -12.60 20.88
C SER A 202 -2.06 -13.93 21.64
N GLU A 203 -3.02 -14.11 22.56
CA GLU A 203 -3.23 -15.39 23.24
C GLU A 203 -3.61 -16.52 22.26
N SER A 204 -4.29 -16.19 21.16
CA SER A 204 -4.64 -17.14 20.13
C SER A 204 -3.42 -17.61 19.34
N ASP A 205 -2.43 -16.74 19.09
CA ASP A 205 -1.14 -17.14 18.49
C ASP A 205 -0.40 -18.16 19.39
N TYR A 206 -0.47 -17.99 20.72
CA TYR A 206 0.12 -18.94 21.67
C TYR A 206 -0.60 -20.31 21.61
N LYS A 207 -1.92 -20.29 21.44
CA LYS A 207 -2.78 -21.48 21.47
C LYS A 207 -2.81 -22.26 20.15
N TYR A 208 -2.79 -21.56 19.01
CA TYR A 208 -2.96 -22.14 17.68
C TYR A 208 -1.66 -22.21 16.86
N GLY A 209 -0.55 -21.68 17.40
CA GLY A 209 0.76 -21.72 16.77
C GLY A 209 1.06 -20.50 15.90
N TRP A 210 2.30 -20.40 15.41
CA TRP A 210 2.77 -19.18 14.74
C TRP A 210 2.11 -18.91 13.37
N ASP A 211 1.58 -19.92 12.69
CA ASP A 211 0.90 -19.74 11.40
C ASP A 211 -0.50 -19.15 11.56
N PHE A 212 -1.03 -19.16 12.79
CA PHE A 212 -2.31 -18.53 13.09
C PHE A 212 -2.24 -17.03 12.77
N ASN A 213 -3.14 -16.55 11.90
CA ASN A 213 -3.16 -15.18 11.38
C ASN A 213 -1.88 -14.72 10.68
N ILE A 214 -1.18 -15.61 9.98
CA ILE A 214 0.02 -15.22 9.23
C ILE A 214 -0.22 -14.10 8.22
N ALA A 215 -1.41 -14.07 7.60
CA ALA A 215 -1.83 -12.99 6.69
C ALA A 215 -1.75 -11.61 7.37
N TYR A 216 -2.28 -11.49 8.60
CA TYR A 216 -2.23 -10.24 9.37
C TYR A 216 -0.79 -9.76 9.63
N ARG A 217 0.14 -10.69 9.88
CA ARG A 217 1.56 -10.34 10.06
C ARG A 217 2.20 -9.82 8.78
N PHE A 218 1.86 -10.42 7.63
CA PHE A 218 2.29 -9.91 6.33
C PHE A 218 1.69 -8.54 6.03
N GLU A 219 0.43 -8.32 6.35
CA GLU A 219 -0.24 -7.03 6.19
C GLU A 219 0.41 -5.94 7.03
N LEU A 220 0.80 -6.23 8.27
CA LEU A 220 1.56 -5.31 9.12
C LEU A 220 2.94 -4.98 8.55
N ILE A 221 3.68 -5.99 8.08
CA ILE A 221 4.99 -5.79 7.44
C ILE A 221 4.84 -4.94 6.17
N LEU A 222 3.84 -5.24 5.35
CA LEU A 222 3.57 -4.54 4.10
C LEU A 222 3.16 -3.09 4.34
N LEU A 223 2.29 -2.84 5.33
CA LEU A 223 1.90 -1.49 5.75
C LEU A 223 3.12 -0.70 6.26
N THR A 224 3.96 -1.32 7.08
CA THR A 224 5.17 -0.69 7.62
C THR A 224 6.14 -0.32 6.50
N ASN A 225 6.42 -1.26 5.59
CA ASN A 225 7.27 -0.99 4.42
C ASN A 225 6.68 0.06 3.50
N PHE A 226 5.36 0.06 3.31
CA PHE A 226 4.67 1.05 2.52
C PHE A 226 4.88 2.46 3.08
N ILE A 227 4.72 2.65 4.40
CA ILE A 227 4.93 3.95 5.06
C ILE A 227 6.39 4.39 4.90
N ILE A 228 7.35 3.52 5.24
CA ILE A 228 8.78 3.83 5.17
C ILE A 228 9.18 4.20 3.73
N CYS A 229 8.80 3.38 2.75
CA CYS A 229 9.17 3.60 1.36
C CYS A 229 8.47 4.81 0.75
N SER A 230 7.24 5.13 1.15
CA SER A 230 6.54 6.35 0.74
C SER A 230 7.28 7.59 1.22
N ILE A 231 7.74 7.61 2.48
CA ILE A 231 8.54 8.71 3.04
C ILE A 231 9.88 8.86 2.31
N LEU A 232 10.58 7.75 2.06
CA LEU A 232 11.84 7.76 1.30
C LEU A 232 11.63 8.32 -0.12
N CYS A 233 10.59 7.85 -0.81
CA CYS A 233 10.24 8.32 -2.15
C CYS A 233 9.84 9.81 -2.16
N LEU A 234 9.12 10.28 -1.15
CA LEU A 234 8.79 11.69 -0.98
C LEU A 234 10.05 12.54 -0.78
N HIS A 235 10.96 12.11 0.10
CA HIS A 235 12.23 12.79 0.32
C HIS A 235 13.06 12.85 -0.98
N ALA A 236 13.05 11.78 -1.78
CA ALA A 236 13.66 11.74 -3.10
C ALA A 236 13.06 12.80 -4.04
N ALA A 237 11.74 12.92 -4.06
CA ALA A 237 11.02 13.88 -4.90
C ALA A 237 11.32 15.33 -4.49
N ILE A 238 11.33 15.63 -3.18
CA ILE A 238 11.64 16.96 -2.64
C ILE A 238 13.04 17.40 -3.07
N LYS A 239 14.03 16.53 -2.87
CA LYS A 239 15.42 16.83 -3.20
C LYS A 239 15.66 17.11 -4.69
N ARG A 240 14.79 16.61 -5.58
CA ARG A 240 14.87 16.89 -7.02
C ARG A 240 14.20 18.20 -7.43
N SER A 241 13.31 18.72 -6.59
CA SER A 241 12.57 19.96 -6.85
C SER A 241 13.33 21.21 -6.40
N LEU A 242 14.28 21.05 -5.48
CA LEU A 242 15.26 22.05 -5.03
C LEU A 242 16.43 22.11 -6.00
#